data_AF-A0A959Y7D2-F1
#
_entry.id   AF-A0A959Y7D2-F1
#
_cell.length_a   1.000
_cell.length_b   1.000
_cell.length_c   1.000
_cell.angle_alpha   90.00
_cell.angle_beta   90.00
_cell.angle_gamma   90.00
#
_symmetry.space_group_name_H-M   'P 1'
#
loop_
_entity.id
_entity.type
_entity.pdbx_description
1 polymer ?
#
loop_
_entity_poly.entity_id
_entity_poly.type
_entity_poly.pdbx_seq_one_letter_code
_entity_poly.pdbx_strand_id
1 'polypeptide(L)'
;MLEDPGVDRDWYRQQVLLLPLEVRVCEEVLVLEDELKGFGSIPPGSSILAIGGLPVGEVLGRMRAGIVSRGCGAGYADRMIEERFPELYDRFVGRAPQHDIRYRTPDGEEHTTRIASLTLEEMDRSMRPLEADVLTPWHYVHHDDLATTWLRLETFDQDRLRAAGIRTDRFLDELNTHLRDREVEVLVIDVRGAAGRELHMAEEVFSRFAEEPFRVVQGMSVRSMSPPKGFVKSADSEA
;
A
#
# COMPACT_ATOMS: atom_id res chain seq x y z
N MET A 1 7.16 -14.29 5.58
CA MET A 1 6.82 -14.23 4.15
C MET A 1 7.27 -15.56 3.61
N LEU A 2 6.34 -16.48 3.36
CA LEU A 2 6.67 -17.77 2.73
C LEU A 2 6.57 -17.50 1.24
N GLU A 3 7.72 -17.21 0.63
CA GLU A 3 7.88 -17.24 -0.81
C GLU A 3 7.68 -18.69 -1.25
N ASP A 4 6.74 -18.92 -2.17
CA ASP A 4 6.55 -20.22 -2.79
C ASP A 4 7.75 -20.45 -3.73
N PRO A 5 8.65 -21.41 -3.44
CA PRO A 5 9.89 -21.58 -4.21
C PRO A 5 9.69 -22.18 -5.61
N GLY A 6 8.44 -22.42 -6.05
CA GLY A 6 8.14 -23.15 -7.27
C GLY A 6 7.60 -22.34 -8.46
N VAL A 7 7.22 -21.08 -8.27
CA VAL A 7 6.72 -20.25 -9.38
C VAL A 7 7.81 -19.28 -9.78
N ASP A 8 8.41 -19.51 -10.94
CA ASP A 8 9.28 -18.53 -11.60
C ASP A 8 8.51 -17.21 -11.70
N ARG A 9 9.02 -16.16 -11.05
CA ARG A 9 8.40 -14.83 -11.04
C ARG A 9 8.18 -14.32 -12.47
N ASP A 10 9.06 -14.69 -13.39
CA ASP A 10 8.97 -14.28 -14.78
C ASP A 10 7.83 -15.01 -15.49
N TRP A 11 7.63 -16.31 -15.19
CA TRP A 11 6.49 -17.06 -15.70
C TRP A 11 5.15 -16.45 -15.24
N TYR A 12 5.02 -16.14 -13.95
CA TYR A 12 3.78 -15.55 -13.43
C TYR A 12 3.47 -14.22 -14.12
N ARG A 13 4.48 -13.37 -14.29
CA ARG A 13 4.35 -12.05 -14.89
C ARG A 13 3.93 -12.09 -16.36
N GLN A 14 4.35 -13.12 -17.10
CA GLN A 14 4.12 -13.25 -18.53
C GLN A 14 2.90 -14.10 -18.89
N GLN A 15 2.39 -14.92 -17.98
CA GLN A 15 1.40 -15.96 -18.32
C GLN A 15 0.08 -15.82 -17.56
N VAL A 16 0.06 -15.16 -16.40
CA VAL A 16 -1.16 -15.06 -15.60
C VAL A 16 -1.98 -13.85 -16.04
N LEU A 17 -3.21 -14.11 -16.48
CA LEU A 17 -4.20 -13.09 -16.83
C LEU A 17 -4.90 -12.60 -15.57
N LEU A 18 -4.78 -11.31 -15.31
CA LEU A 18 -5.31 -10.60 -14.14
C LEU A 18 -6.31 -9.52 -14.58
N LEU A 19 -7.28 -9.22 -13.72
CA LEU A 19 -8.24 -8.15 -13.93
C LEU A 19 -7.53 -6.79 -13.76
N PRO A 20 -7.38 -5.98 -14.82
CA PRO A 20 -6.46 -4.84 -14.83
C PRO A 20 -7.09 -3.56 -14.23
N LEU A 21 -7.49 -3.61 -12.96
CA LEU A 21 -8.12 -2.48 -12.26
C LEU A 21 -7.27 -2.02 -11.09
N GLU A 22 -7.09 -0.70 -10.98
CA GLU A 22 -6.68 -0.02 -9.75
C GLU A 22 -7.90 0.48 -9.00
N VAL A 23 -7.93 0.30 -7.68
CA VAL A 23 -9.13 0.49 -6.88
C VAL A 23 -8.85 1.12 -5.53
N ARG A 24 -9.87 1.79 -4.99
CA ARG A 24 -9.95 2.24 -3.60
C ARG A 24 -11.06 1.51 -2.88
N VAL A 25 -10.83 1.20 -1.60
CA VAL A 25 -11.84 0.58 -0.74
C VAL A 25 -12.40 1.65 0.19
N CYS A 26 -13.64 2.04 -0.07
CA CYS A 26 -14.40 2.98 0.75
C CYS A 26 -15.47 2.20 1.52
N GLU A 27 -15.14 1.75 2.74
CA GLU A 27 -15.98 0.88 3.57
C GLU A 27 -16.33 -0.45 2.84
N GLU A 28 -17.56 -0.60 2.34
CA GLU A 28 -18.02 -1.76 1.58
C GLU A 28 -18.11 -1.50 0.07
N VAL A 29 -17.63 -0.33 -0.38
CA VAL A 29 -17.63 0.08 -1.78
C VAL A 29 -16.23 -0.05 -2.36
N LEU A 30 -16.12 -0.70 -3.51
CA LEU A 30 -14.92 -0.70 -4.32
C LEU A 30 -15.06 0.40 -5.38
N VAL A 31 -14.19 1.40 -5.35
CA VAL A 31 -14.18 2.52 -6.29
C VAL A 31 -13.05 2.32 -7.28
N LEU A 32 -13.33 2.51 -8.57
CA LEU A 32 -12.30 2.48 -9.60
C LEU A 32 -11.42 3.74 -9.50
N GLU A 33 -10.11 3.54 -9.44
CA GLU A 33 -9.12 4.62 -9.56
C GLU A 33 -8.65 4.76 -10.99
N ASP A 34 -8.20 3.66 -11.61
CA ASP A 34 -7.84 3.63 -13.03
C ASP A 34 -8.02 2.23 -13.63
N GLU A 35 -8.16 2.18 -14.96
CA GLU A 35 -8.11 0.95 -15.76
C GLU A 35 -6.72 0.81 -16.38
N LEU A 36 -5.94 -0.15 -15.89
CA LEU A 36 -4.60 -0.43 -16.39
C LEU A 36 -4.74 -0.88 -17.86
N LYS A 37 -4.19 -0.07 -18.80
CA LYS A 37 -4.33 -0.10 -20.27
C LYS A 37 -4.98 1.13 -20.90
N GLY A 38 -5.57 2.02 -20.10
CA GLY A 38 -5.95 3.35 -20.55
C GLY A 38 -7.03 3.38 -21.63
N PHE A 39 -7.79 2.29 -21.81
CA PHE A 39 -8.96 2.30 -22.69
C PHE A 39 -10.08 3.19 -22.14
N GLY A 40 -10.08 3.46 -20.82
CA GLY A 40 -11.09 4.28 -20.17
C GLY A 40 -12.49 3.70 -20.34
N SER A 41 -12.61 2.37 -20.29
CA SER A 41 -13.88 1.66 -20.49
C SER A 41 -14.85 1.93 -19.34
N ILE A 42 -14.32 2.31 -18.18
CA ILE A 42 -15.05 2.74 -16.99
C ILE A 42 -14.47 4.08 -16.52
N PRO A 43 -15.29 5.12 -16.29
CA PRO A 43 -14.81 6.39 -15.75
C PRO A 43 -14.19 6.23 -14.34
N PRO A 44 -13.02 6.82 -14.06
CA PRO A 44 -12.49 6.93 -12.70
C PRO A 44 -13.50 7.50 -11.71
N GLY A 45 -13.46 7.02 -10.46
CA GLY A 45 -14.42 7.36 -9.42
C GLY A 45 -15.74 6.55 -9.48
N SER A 46 -15.92 5.69 -10.48
CA SER A 46 -17.09 4.80 -10.54
C SER A 46 -17.06 3.76 -9.42
N SER A 47 -18.22 3.50 -8.80
CA SER A 47 -18.39 2.44 -7.81
C SER A 47 -18.64 1.10 -8.50
N ILE A 48 -17.78 0.12 -8.27
CA ILE A 48 -17.95 -1.25 -8.79
C ILE A 48 -19.02 -1.97 -7.96
N LEU A 49 -20.07 -2.45 -8.63
CA LEU A 49 -21.21 -3.13 -8.02
C LEU A 49 -21.05 -4.66 -8.06
N ALA A 50 -20.51 -5.18 -9.17
CA ALA A 50 -20.26 -6.61 -9.33
C ALA A 50 -19.16 -6.88 -10.36
N ILE A 51 -18.47 -8.01 -10.20
CA ILE A 51 -17.41 -8.50 -11.09
C ILE A 51 -17.72 -9.95 -11.45
N GLY A 52 -17.91 -10.24 -12.74
CA GLY A 52 -18.22 -11.60 -13.20
C GLY A 52 -19.50 -12.17 -12.57
N GLY A 53 -20.48 -11.32 -12.29
CA GLY A 53 -21.74 -11.68 -11.62
C GLY A 53 -21.66 -11.79 -10.09
N LEU A 54 -20.48 -11.71 -9.48
CA LEU A 54 -20.32 -11.69 -8.03
C LEU A 54 -20.51 -10.27 -7.48
N PRO A 55 -21.39 -10.04 -6.48
CA PRO A 55 -21.51 -8.76 -5.82
C PRO A 55 -20.18 -8.34 -5.17
N VAL A 56 -19.88 -7.04 -5.22
CA VAL A 56 -18.60 -6.51 -4.74
C VAL A 56 -18.34 -6.81 -3.26
N GLY A 57 -19.38 -6.82 -2.41
CA GLY A 57 -19.25 -7.18 -1.00
C GLY A 57 -18.78 -8.62 -0.79
N GLU A 58 -19.16 -9.55 -1.68
CA GLU A 58 -18.67 -10.93 -1.64
C GLU A 58 -17.22 -11.01 -2.12
N VAL A 59 -16.88 -10.26 -3.17
CA VAL A 59 -15.51 -10.13 -3.68
C VAL A 59 -14.56 -9.61 -2.58
N LEU A 60 -14.93 -8.50 -1.92
CA LEU A 60 -14.19 -7.93 -0.79
C LEU A 60 -14.12 -8.91 0.39
N GLY A 61 -15.23 -9.56 0.74
CA GLY A 61 -15.27 -10.55 1.83
C GLY A 61 -14.29 -11.70 1.62
N ARG A 62 -14.21 -12.25 0.40
CA ARG A 62 -13.26 -13.32 0.05
C ARG A 62 -11.80 -12.85 0.14
N MET A 63 -11.49 -11.66 -0.37
CA MET A 63 -10.14 -11.11 -0.30
C MET A 63 -9.72 -10.82 1.14
N ARG A 64 -10.57 -10.15 1.94
CA ARG A 64 -10.31 -9.83 3.35
C ARG A 64 -10.08 -11.10 4.18
N ALA A 65 -10.88 -12.15 3.96
CA ALA A 65 -10.70 -13.43 4.65
C ALA A 65 -9.36 -14.11 4.33
N GLY A 66 -8.80 -13.86 3.14
CA GLY A 66 -7.49 -14.38 2.72
C GLY A 66 -6.29 -13.61 3.27
N ILE A 67 -6.50 -12.40 3.80
CA ILE A 67 -5.43 -11.52 4.28
C ILE A 67 -5.24 -11.71 5.79
N VAL A 68 -4.06 -12.19 6.17
CA VAL A 68 -3.69 -12.29 7.59
C VAL A 68 -3.39 -10.90 8.12
N SER A 69 -4.30 -10.36 8.92
CA SER A 69 -4.22 -8.97 9.42
C SER A 69 -3.05 -8.72 10.39
N ARG A 70 -2.40 -9.76 10.93
CA ARG A 70 -1.27 -9.67 11.89
C ARG A 70 -1.53 -8.75 13.10
N GLY A 71 -2.79 -8.58 13.49
CA GLY A 71 -3.18 -7.69 14.58
C GLY A 71 -3.39 -6.22 14.15
N CYS A 72 -3.20 -5.91 12.88
CA CYS A 72 -3.67 -4.66 12.29
C CYS A 72 -5.19 -4.70 12.10
N GLY A 73 -5.87 -3.56 12.25
CA GLY A 73 -7.31 -3.46 12.04
C GLY A 73 -7.74 -3.68 10.57
N ALA A 74 -9.04 -3.57 10.30
CA ALA A 74 -9.63 -3.79 8.96
C ALA A 74 -8.93 -2.95 7.85
N GLY A 75 -8.48 -1.74 8.18
CA GLY A 75 -7.78 -0.87 7.22
C GLY A 75 -6.48 -1.44 6.63
N TYR A 76 -5.83 -2.42 7.28
CA TYR A 76 -4.69 -3.11 6.68
C TYR A 76 -5.11 -4.04 5.53
N ALA A 77 -6.21 -4.78 5.72
CA ALA A 77 -6.72 -5.66 4.67
C ALA A 77 -7.19 -4.85 3.45
N ASP A 78 -7.89 -3.74 3.70
CA ASP A 78 -8.34 -2.84 2.66
C ASP A 78 -7.15 -2.24 1.91
N ARG A 79 -6.11 -1.75 2.60
CA ARG A 79 -4.89 -1.26 1.94
C ARG A 79 -4.21 -2.32 1.08
N MET A 80 -4.11 -3.55 1.59
CA MET A 80 -3.54 -4.65 0.81
C MET A 80 -4.36 -4.94 -0.45
N ILE A 81 -5.69 -4.82 -0.39
CA ILE A 81 -6.58 -4.93 -1.54
C ILE A 81 -6.32 -3.79 -2.52
N GLU A 82 -6.25 -2.54 -2.07
CA GLU A 82 -5.97 -1.39 -2.92
C GLU A 82 -4.63 -1.52 -3.68
N GLU A 83 -3.57 -1.97 -3.01
CA GLU A 83 -2.22 -2.07 -3.59
C GLU A 83 -2.03 -3.27 -4.51
N ARG A 84 -2.82 -4.33 -4.33
CA ARG A 84 -2.58 -5.65 -4.95
C ARG A 84 -3.87 -6.28 -5.49
N PHE A 85 -4.81 -5.45 -5.89
CA PHE A 85 -6.13 -5.90 -6.31
C PHE A 85 -6.07 -6.98 -7.40
N PRO A 86 -5.30 -6.81 -8.50
CA PRO A 86 -5.26 -7.80 -9.58
C PRO A 86 -4.81 -9.19 -9.08
N GLU A 87 -3.75 -9.26 -8.27
CA GLU A 87 -3.22 -10.54 -7.76
C GLU A 87 -4.09 -11.15 -6.66
N LEU A 88 -4.67 -10.32 -5.78
CA LEU A 88 -5.57 -10.80 -4.73
C LEU A 88 -6.89 -11.31 -5.31
N TYR A 89 -7.38 -10.67 -6.38
CA TYR A 89 -8.55 -11.13 -7.10
C TYR A 89 -8.31 -12.50 -7.77
N ASP A 90 -7.19 -12.71 -8.48
CA ASP A 90 -6.84 -14.04 -9.03
C ASP A 90 -6.74 -15.09 -7.91
N ARG A 91 -6.09 -14.74 -6.80
CA ARG A 91 -5.82 -15.68 -5.71
C ARG A 91 -7.06 -16.10 -4.94
N PHE A 92 -8.01 -15.19 -4.69
CA PHE A 92 -9.11 -15.42 -3.74
C PHE A 92 -10.51 -15.42 -4.37
N VAL A 93 -10.66 -14.94 -5.60
CA VAL A 93 -11.96 -14.84 -6.26
C VAL A 93 -12.00 -15.76 -7.48
N GLY A 94 -11.08 -15.59 -8.41
CA GLY A 94 -10.90 -16.48 -9.55
C GLY A 94 -10.61 -15.74 -10.87
N ARG A 95 -10.01 -16.47 -11.81
CA ARG A 95 -9.58 -15.94 -13.11
C ARG A 95 -10.60 -16.17 -14.22
N ALA A 96 -10.65 -15.22 -15.15
CA ALA A 96 -11.29 -15.38 -16.44
C ALA A 96 -10.48 -14.59 -17.50
N PRO A 97 -10.56 -14.94 -18.79
CA PRO A 97 -9.94 -14.14 -19.84
C PRO A 97 -10.62 -12.77 -20.00
N GLN A 98 -11.88 -12.64 -19.59
CA GLN A 98 -12.66 -11.40 -19.60
C GLN A 98 -13.63 -11.39 -18.42
N HIS A 99 -13.94 -10.19 -17.93
CA HIS A 99 -14.84 -9.98 -16.80
C HIS A 99 -15.95 -8.99 -17.19
N ASP A 100 -17.20 -9.35 -16.91
CA ASP A 100 -18.32 -8.40 -16.96
C ASP A 100 -18.32 -7.59 -15.66
N ILE A 101 -18.09 -6.28 -15.77
CA ILE A 101 -18.02 -5.34 -14.66
C ILE A 101 -19.29 -4.50 -14.66
N ARG A 102 -20.09 -4.65 -13.61
CA ARG A 102 -21.23 -3.77 -13.36
C ARG A 102 -20.79 -2.67 -12.41
N TYR A 103 -21.03 -1.42 -12.78
CA TYR A 103 -20.56 -0.26 -12.03
C TYR A 103 -21.61 0.86 -12.03
N ARG A 104 -21.45 1.80 -11.12
CA ARG A 104 -22.20 3.05 -11.05
C ARG A 104 -21.25 4.22 -11.23
N THR A 105 -21.52 5.08 -12.20
CA THR A 105 -20.73 6.29 -12.45
C THR A 105 -20.96 7.36 -11.37
N PRO A 106 -20.09 8.39 -11.27
CA PRO A 106 -20.24 9.46 -10.27
C PRO A 106 -21.56 10.24 -10.37
N ASP A 107 -22.19 10.27 -11.55
CA ASP A 107 -23.52 10.87 -11.79
C ASP A 107 -24.69 9.95 -11.38
N GLY A 108 -24.41 8.71 -10.98
CA GLY A 108 -25.37 7.74 -10.46
C GLY A 108 -25.90 6.74 -11.49
N GLU A 109 -25.48 6.79 -12.75
CA GLU A 109 -25.94 5.83 -13.77
C GLU A 109 -25.28 4.46 -13.60
N GLU A 110 -26.06 3.39 -13.79
CA GLU A 110 -25.53 2.01 -13.75
C GLU A 110 -25.25 1.48 -15.15
N HIS A 111 -24.04 0.94 -15.31
CA HIS A 111 -23.54 0.44 -16.59
C HIS A 111 -22.92 -0.95 -16.40
N THR A 112 -22.79 -1.68 -17.50
CA THR A 112 -22.03 -2.94 -17.54
C THR A 112 -21.09 -2.91 -18.72
N THR A 113 -19.78 -3.10 -18.46
CA THR A 113 -18.75 -3.18 -19.50
C THR A 113 -17.98 -4.47 -19.36
N ARG A 114 -17.43 -4.95 -20.48
CA ARG A 114 -16.57 -6.14 -20.49
C ARG A 114 -15.11 -5.72 -20.56
N ILE A 115 -14.34 -6.15 -19.57
CA ILE A 115 -12.90 -5.86 -19.47
C ILE A 115 -12.11 -7.14 -19.76
N ALA A 116 -11.11 -7.02 -20.64
CA ALA A 116 -10.19 -8.12 -20.91
C ALA A 116 -9.11 -8.19 -19.82
N SER A 117 -8.82 -9.40 -19.36
CA SER A 117 -7.72 -9.63 -18.43
C SER A 117 -6.37 -9.49 -19.13
N LEU A 118 -5.36 -9.04 -18.40
CA LEU A 118 -4.02 -8.76 -18.91
C LEU A 118 -2.97 -9.46 -18.05
N THR A 119 -1.83 -9.76 -18.65
CA THR A 119 -0.64 -10.16 -17.93
C THR A 119 -0.03 -8.99 -17.17
N LEU A 120 0.77 -9.25 -16.13
CA LEU A 120 1.51 -8.17 -15.43
C LEU A 120 2.41 -7.40 -16.39
N GLU A 121 3.04 -8.09 -17.33
CA GLU A 121 3.87 -7.43 -18.33
C GLU A 121 3.07 -6.48 -19.24
N GLU A 122 1.86 -6.87 -19.63
CA GLU A 122 0.97 -6.00 -20.41
C GLU A 122 0.46 -4.80 -19.59
N MET A 123 0.18 -5.00 -18.30
CA MET A 123 -0.21 -3.91 -17.39
C MET A 123 0.95 -2.93 -17.18
N ASP A 124 2.16 -3.41 -16.93
CA ASP A 124 3.36 -2.59 -16.76
C ASP A 124 3.66 -1.73 -18.01
N ARG A 125 3.43 -2.28 -19.21
CA ARG A 125 3.57 -1.54 -20.48
C ARG A 125 2.55 -0.41 -20.65
N SER A 126 1.45 -0.46 -19.90
CA SER A 126 0.37 0.50 -20.00
C SER A 126 0.32 1.55 -18.90
N MET A 127 1.12 1.36 -17.84
CA MET A 127 1.33 2.42 -16.88
C MET A 127 1.87 3.63 -17.65
N ARG A 128 1.13 4.75 -17.59
CA ARG A 128 1.72 6.01 -18.04
C ARG A 128 3.00 6.19 -17.24
N PRO A 129 4.14 6.51 -17.86
CA PRO A 129 5.26 7.03 -17.10
C PRO A 129 4.66 8.16 -16.28
N LEU A 130 4.70 8.06 -14.96
CA LEU A 130 4.33 9.20 -14.13
C LEU A 130 5.13 10.37 -14.70
N GLU A 131 4.44 11.43 -15.12
CA GLU A 131 5.09 12.62 -15.62
C GLU A 131 6.16 13.04 -14.61
N ALA A 132 7.28 13.57 -15.09
CA ALA A 132 8.52 13.82 -14.33
C ALA A 132 8.37 14.73 -13.09
N ASP A 133 7.15 15.14 -12.75
CA ASP A 133 6.72 15.75 -11.49
C ASP A 133 6.32 14.69 -10.43
N VAL A 134 6.87 13.46 -10.49
CA VAL A 134 6.76 12.50 -9.39
C VAL A 134 7.39 13.12 -8.17
N LEU A 135 6.54 13.64 -7.28
CA LEU A 135 6.93 14.01 -5.95
C LEU A 135 7.66 12.80 -5.35
N THR A 136 8.90 13.02 -4.94
CA THR A 136 9.74 11.98 -4.34
C THR A 136 8.99 11.32 -3.18
N PRO A 137 9.24 10.04 -2.86
CA PRO A 137 8.48 9.31 -1.85
C PRO A 137 8.39 10.04 -0.51
N TRP A 138 9.37 10.90 -0.20
CA TRP A 138 9.20 11.96 0.79
C TRP A 138 9.19 13.32 0.10
N HIS A 139 8.20 14.14 0.41
CA HIS A 139 8.07 15.50 -0.09
C HIS A 139 7.18 16.32 0.84
N TYR A 140 7.22 17.64 0.70
CA TYR A 140 6.31 18.53 1.40
C TYR A 140 5.83 19.66 0.50
N VAL A 141 4.61 20.15 0.77
CA VAL A 141 4.00 21.30 0.11
C VAL A 141 3.59 22.30 1.17
N HIS A 142 3.91 23.57 0.95
CA HIS A 142 3.51 24.66 1.83
C HIS A 142 2.29 25.39 1.27
N HIS A 143 1.33 25.67 2.14
CA HIS A 143 0.13 26.44 1.89
C HIS A 143 0.24 27.77 2.64
N ASP A 144 0.72 28.82 1.95
CA ASP A 144 0.96 30.15 2.53
C ASP A 144 -0.32 30.75 3.14
N ASP A 145 -1.48 30.48 2.53
CA ASP A 145 -2.80 30.97 2.96
C ASP A 145 -3.27 30.38 4.29
N LEU A 146 -2.74 29.21 4.65
CA LEU A 146 -3.09 28.48 5.86
C LEU A 146 -1.95 28.43 6.89
N ALA A 147 -0.81 29.07 6.61
CA ALA A 147 0.44 28.91 7.36
C ALA A 147 0.76 27.42 7.67
N THR A 148 0.41 26.53 6.72
CA THR A 148 0.40 25.08 6.92
C THR A 148 1.38 24.41 5.97
N THR A 149 2.12 23.43 6.45
CA THR A 149 2.94 22.55 5.61
C THR A 149 2.39 21.13 5.66
N TRP A 150 2.12 20.55 4.49
CA TRP A 150 1.80 19.14 4.33
C TRP A 150 3.06 18.36 4.03
N LEU A 151 3.50 17.53 4.98
CA LEU A 151 4.60 16.59 4.82
C LEU A 151 4.03 15.21 4.50
N ARG A 152 4.46 14.61 3.39
CA ARG A 152 4.08 13.25 3.00
C ARG A 152 5.30 12.33 3.02
N LEU A 153 5.17 11.24 3.76
CA LEU A 153 6.19 10.21 3.95
C LEU A 153 5.63 8.87 3.46
N GLU A 154 5.83 8.53 2.19
CA GLU A 154 5.17 7.36 1.57
C GLU A 154 5.80 6.02 1.96
N THR A 155 7.03 6.02 2.47
CA THR A 155 7.76 4.80 2.86
C THR A 155 8.78 5.12 3.94
N PHE A 156 9.02 4.18 4.85
CA PHE A 156 10.16 4.18 5.77
C PHE A 156 11.22 3.15 5.37
N ASP A 157 11.02 2.43 4.25
CA ASP A 157 12.03 1.55 3.67
C ASP A 157 13.20 2.36 3.10
N GLN A 158 14.39 2.19 3.71
CA GLN A 158 15.59 2.93 3.32
C GLN A 158 16.08 2.63 1.91
N ASP A 159 15.94 1.40 1.44
CA ASP A 159 16.43 1.03 0.11
C ASP A 159 15.59 1.74 -0.95
N ARG A 160 14.27 1.85 -0.73
CA ARG A 160 13.39 2.66 -1.60
C ARG A 160 13.73 4.14 -1.56
N LEU A 161 14.00 4.71 -0.38
CA LEU A 161 14.38 6.12 -0.26
C LEU A 161 15.71 6.42 -0.97
N ARG A 162 16.71 5.55 -0.79
CA ARG A 162 18.01 5.67 -1.47
C ARG A 162 17.88 5.52 -2.98
N ALA A 163 17.07 4.57 -3.46
CA ALA A 163 16.80 4.40 -4.88
C ALA A 163 16.12 5.62 -5.50
N ALA A 164 15.29 6.33 -4.73
CA ALA A 164 14.69 7.61 -5.12
C ALA A 164 15.62 8.82 -4.91
N GLY A 165 16.87 8.61 -4.53
CA GLY A 165 17.85 9.69 -4.30
C GLY A 165 17.63 10.49 -3.02
N ILE A 166 16.74 10.05 -2.13
CA ILE A 166 16.45 10.74 -0.88
C ILE A 166 17.51 10.39 0.16
N ARG A 167 18.20 11.43 0.63
CA ARG A 167 19.03 11.40 1.82
C ARG A 167 18.20 11.93 3.00
N THR A 168 17.83 11.03 3.91
CA THR A 168 16.86 11.31 4.99
C THR A 168 17.35 12.40 5.94
N ASP A 169 18.63 12.35 6.31
CA ASP A 169 19.32 13.38 7.12
C ASP A 169 19.13 14.78 6.53
N ARG A 170 19.46 14.90 5.25
CA ARG A 170 19.41 16.15 4.51
C ARG A 170 17.97 16.63 4.31
N PHE A 171 17.07 15.73 3.94
CA PHE A 171 15.67 16.08 3.74
C PHE A 171 15.04 16.64 5.02
N LEU A 172 15.33 16.02 6.17
CA LEU A 172 14.81 16.46 7.47
C LEU A 172 15.42 17.80 7.91
N ASP A 173 16.70 18.04 7.62
CA ASP A 173 17.34 19.33 7.89
C ASP A 173 16.77 20.46 7.00
N GLU A 174 16.50 20.15 5.72
CA GLU A 174 15.85 21.07 4.77
C GLU A 174 14.42 21.39 5.23
N LEU A 175 13.64 20.37 5.62
CA LEU A 175 12.31 20.56 6.21
C LEU A 175 12.36 21.44 7.45
N ASN A 176 13.24 21.16 8.42
CA ASN A 176 13.35 21.97 9.64
C ASN A 176 13.74 23.42 9.37
N THR A 177 14.52 23.67 8.33
CA THR A 177 14.85 25.03 7.89
C THR A 177 13.61 25.70 7.30
N HIS A 178 12.91 25.01 6.40
CA HIS A 178 11.66 25.49 5.82
C HIS A 178 10.59 25.84 6.87
N LEU A 179 10.35 24.95 7.84
CA LEU A 179 9.35 25.17 8.90
C LEU A 179 9.65 26.42 9.73
N ARG A 180 10.93 26.71 9.99
CA ARG A 180 11.36 27.90 10.72
C ARG A 180 11.28 29.17 9.86
N ASP A 181 11.79 29.11 8.64
CA ASP A 181 11.88 30.27 7.75
C ASP A 181 10.51 30.76 7.26
N ARG A 182 9.54 29.84 7.15
CA ARG A 182 8.16 30.13 6.74
C ARG A 182 7.20 30.35 7.90
N GLU A 183 7.69 30.37 9.13
CA GLU A 183 6.88 30.56 10.35
C GLU A 183 5.64 29.65 10.35
N VAL A 184 5.83 28.36 10.00
CA VAL A 184 4.74 27.41 9.84
C VAL A 184 4.04 27.18 11.18
N GLU A 185 2.74 27.43 11.22
CA GLU A 185 1.92 27.23 12.43
C GLU A 185 1.43 25.79 12.54
N VAL A 186 1.15 25.13 11.41
CA VAL A 186 0.62 23.77 11.36
C VAL A 186 1.46 22.89 10.45
N LEU A 187 1.98 21.79 11.00
CA LEU A 187 2.57 20.70 10.21
C LEU A 187 1.61 19.51 10.21
N VAL A 188 1.14 19.12 9.03
CA VAL A 188 0.36 17.89 8.88
C VAL A 188 1.26 16.82 8.28
N ILE A 189 1.40 15.69 8.99
CA ILE A 189 2.25 14.57 8.60
C ILE A 189 1.37 13.43 8.07
N ASP A 190 1.44 13.19 6.76
CA ASP A 190 0.78 12.06 6.10
C ASP A 190 1.73 10.85 6.02
N VAL A 191 1.48 9.87 6.89
CA VAL A 191 2.18 8.58 6.93
C VAL A 191 1.34 7.43 6.38
N ARG A 192 0.27 7.73 5.63
CA ARG A 192 -0.57 6.66 5.04
C ARG A 192 0.24 5.90 4.00
N GLY A 193 0.36 4.59 4.18
CA GLY A 193 1.15 3.72 3.30
C GLY A 193 2.64 3.68 3.64
N ALA A 194 3.08 4.43 4.67
CA ALA A 194 4.47 4.48 5.11
C ALA A 194 4.94 3.19 5.79
N ALA A 195 5.14 2.13 5.02
CA ALA A 195 5.70 0.89 5.52
C ALA A 195 7.23 0.98 5.63
N GLY A 196 7.81 0.29 6.61
CA GLY A 196 9.26 0.18 6.79
C GLY A 196 9.59 -0.92 7.79
N ARG A 197 10.78 -1.49 7.69
CA ARG A 197 11.22 -2.58 8.58
C ARG A 197 11.99 -2.05 9.78
N GLU A 198 12.55 -0.86 9.61
CA GLU A 198 13.48 -0.24 10.51
C GLU A 198 12.77 0.77 11.43
N LEU A 199 12.64 0.40 12.69
CA LEU A 199 12.02 1.27 13.69
C LEU A 199 12.71 2.63 13.83
N HIS A 200 14.03 2.67 13.64
CA HIS A 200 14.80 3.89 13.81
C HIS A 200 14.42 4.99 12.81
N MET A 201 13.82 4.66 11.66
CA MET A 201 13.38 5.68 10.69
C MET A 201 12.22 6.51 11.24
N ALA A 202 11.27 5.85 11.89
CA ALA A 202 10.17 6.54 12.57
C ALA A 202 10.69 7.37 13.76
N GLU A 203 11.68 6.85 14.49
CA GLU A 203 12.36 7.57 15.56
C GLU A 203 13.08 8.83 15.04
N GLU A 204 13.82 8.73 13.94
CA GLU A 204 14.55 9.85 13.33
C GLU A 204 13.59 10.96 12.93
N VAL A 205 12.49 10.64 12.24
CA VAL A 205 11.46 11.63 11.87
C VAL A 205 10.84 12.26 13.12
N PHE A 206 10.36 11.44 14.07
CA PHE A 206 9.70 11.97 15.26
C PHE A 206 10.63 12.81 16.14
N SER A 207 11.92 12.46 16.22
CA SER A 207 12.92 13.21 16.98
C SER A 207 13.09 14.66 16.51
N ARG A 208 12.74 14.98 15.25
CA ARG A 208 12.81 16.35 14.73
C ARG A 208 11.71 17.26 15.27
N PHE A 209 10.61 16.67 15.74
CA PHE A 209 9.43 17.38 16.22
C PHE A 209 9.18 17.20 17.72
N ALA A 210 9.93 16.32 18.38
CA ALA A 210 9.77 16.06 19.81
C ALA A 210 10.29 17.24 20.65
N GLU A 211 9.40 17.85 21.43
CA GLU A 211 9.75 18.92 22.37
C GLU A 211 10.24 18.37 23.73
N GLU A 212 9.90 17.12 24.03
CA GLU A 212 10.26 16.44 25.26
C GLU A 212 10.83 15.04 24.97
N PRO A 213 11.58 14.44 25.92
CA PRO A 213 12.04 13.07 25.78
C PRO A 213 10.87 12.10 25.52
N PHE A 214 11.00 11.30 24.46
CA PHE A 214 9.99 10.31 24.07
C PHE A 214 10.56 8.89 24.12
N ARG A 215 9.67 7.89 24.11
CA ARG A 215 10.03 6.47 24.08
C ARG A 215 9.34 5.80 22.90
N VAL A 216 10.14 5.21 22.02
CA VAL A 216 9.65 4.55 20.80
C VAL A 216 9.04 3.17 21.07
N VAL A 217 9.63 2.40 22.00
CA VAL A 217 9.14 1.07 22.39
C VAL A 217 8.94 1.00 23.88
N GLN A 218 7.70 0.79 24.32
CA GLN A 218 7.38 0.61 25.74
C GLN A 218 7.69 -0.81 26.23
N GLY A 219 7.57 -1.81 25.36
CA GLY A 219 7.91 -3.21 25.65
C GLY A 219 7.71 -4.12 24.43
N MET A 220 8.36 -5.28 24.44
CA MET A 220 8.16 -6.34 23.45
C MET A 220 7.59 -7.56 24.15
N SER A 221 6.53 -8.15 23.59
CA SER A 221 5.99 -9.41 24.07
C SER A 221 6.13 -10.47 22.98
N VAL A 222 6.55 -11.66 23.39
CA VAL A 222 6.64 -12.82 22.50
C VAL A 222 5.67 -13.85 23.03
N ARG A 223 4.83 -14.42 22.16
CA ARG A 223 4.10 -15.64 22.52
C ARG A 223 5.12 -16.77 22.65
N SER A 224 5.44 -17.11 23.89
CA SER A 224 6.19 -18.33 24.20
C SER A 224 5.32 -19.53 23.84
N MET A 225 5.56 -20.11 22.65
CA MET A 225 5.33 -21.54 22.49
C MET A 225 6.52 -22.23 23.13
N SER A 226 6.31 -23.28 23.92
CA SER A 226 7.42 -24.09 24.42
C SER A 226 8.33 -24.43 23.24
N PRO A 227 9.64 -24.10 23.29
CA PRO A 227 10.54 -24.42 22.20
C PRO A 227 10.46 -25.94 21.93
N PRO A 228 10.53 -26.38 20.67
CA PRO A 228 10.53 -27.81 20.33
C PRO A 228 11.56 -28.55 21.18
N LYS A 229 11.18 -29.70 21.75
CA LYS A 229 12.09 -30.53 22.54
C LYS A 229 13.34 -30.83 21.71
N GLY A 230 14.48 -30.25 22.08
CA GLY A 230 15.74 -30.30 21.34
C GLY A 230 16.51 -28.98 21.29
N PHE A 231 15.84 -27.84 21.49
CA PHE A 231 16.50 -26.51 21.50
C PHE A 231 16.93 -26.02 22.88
N VAL A 232 16.62 -26.76 23.95
CA VAL A 232 17.14 -26.48 25.29
C VAL A 232 18.50 -27.17 25.39
N LYS A 233 19.60 -26.42 25.30
CA LYS A 233 20.89 -26.91 25.79
C LYS A 233 20.73 -27.10 27.30
N SER A 234 20.80 -28.35 27.75
CA SER A 234 20.93 -28.66 29.17
C SER A 234 22.20 -28.00 29.67
N ALA A 235 22.04 -26.94 30.47
CA ALA A 235 23.13 -26.41 31.28
C ALA A 235 23.34 -27.39 32.43
N ASP A 236 24.04 -28.50 32.16
CA ASP A 236 24.56 -29.42 33.18
C ASP A 236 25.59 -30.35 32.53
N SER A 237 26.85 -29.92 32.51
CA SER A 237 28.00 -30.77 32.83
C SER A 237 29.27 -29.91 32.85
N GLU A 238 29.76 -29.59 34.05
CA GLU A 238 31.18 -29.75 34.43
C GLU A 238 31.31 -29.31 35.89
N ALA A 239 31.41 -30.32 36.75
CA ALA A 239 32.05 -30.26 38.07
C ALA A 239 33.34 -31.07 37.96
#